data_AF-A0A223HVV5-F1
#
_entry.id   AF-A0A223HVV5-F1
#
_cell.length_a   1.000
_cell.length_b   1.000
_cell.length_c   1.000
_cell.angle_alpha   90.00
_cell.angle_beta   90.00
_cell.angle_gamma   90.00
#
_symmetry.space_group_name_H-M   'P 1'
#
loop_
_entity.id
_entity.type
_entity.pdbx_description
1 polymer ?
#
loop_
_entity_poly.entity_id
_entity_poly.type
_entity_poly.pdbx_seq_one_letter_code
_entity_poly.pdbx_strand_id
1 'polypeptide(L)'
;MLHWGLIVPGYNNDYKLNEKLASMSFYYMTSKMIERAIPSKAQLLSDNYQYLQKYIVNKPISKEDAAEILLTYAGFRDEISGNSGKLFNLAHEKGLISNAAYNKMKNIEYVKWSDAYDMMLSLYNHLNSF
;
A
#
# COMPACT_ATOMS: atom_id res chain seq x y z
N MET A 1 17.32 8.31 -7.88
CA MET A 1 16.91 7.03 -8.50
C MET A 1 15.97 6.34 -7.52
N LEU A 2 14.74 6.05 -7.93
CA LEU A 2 13.72 5.44 -7.06
C LEU A 2 13.95 3.92 -6.98
N HIS A 3 14.31 3.41 -5.81
CA HIS A 3 14.57 1.98 -5.57
C HIS A 3 13.35 1.32 -4.88
N TRP A 4 12.29 1.04 -5.64
CA TRP A 4 10.99 0.51 -5.16
C TRP A 4 11.02 -0.93 -4.58
N GLY A 5 12.18 -1.60 -4.59
CA GLY A 5 12.26 -3.05 -4.40
C GLY A 5 11.97 -3.78 -5.72
N LEU A 6 12.77 -4.81 -6.03
CA LEU A 6 12.68 -5.53 -7.29
C LEU A 6 11.31 -6.21 -7.44
N ILE A 7 10.61 -5.95 -8.55
CA ILE A 7 9.79 -7.00 -9.15
C ILE A 7 10.78 -8.02 -9.66
N VAL A 8 10.84 -9.16 -9.00
CA VAL A 8 11.56 -10.30 -9.55
C VAL A 8 10.57 -10.98 -10.49
N PRO A 9 10.81 -11.01 -11.82
CA PRO A 9 10.03 -11.89 -12.67
C PRO A 9 10.11 -13.28 -12.06
N GLY A 10 8.97 -13.96 -11.87
CA GLY A 10 9.01 -15.35 -11.43
C GLY A 10 9.89 -16.18 -12.38
N TYR A 11 10.28 -17.39 -11.97
CA TYR A 11 11.16 -18.27 -12.75
C TYR A 11 10.79 -18.41 -14.26
N ASN A 12 9.55 -18.13 -14.64
CA ASN A 12 9.02 -18.17 -16.00
C ASN A 12 8.87 -16.80 -16.70
N ASN A 13 9.54 -15.74 -16.26
CA ASN A 13 9.33 -14.36 -16.75
C ASN A 13 7.91 -13.80 -16.53
N ASP A 14 7.18 -14.37 -15.57
CA ASP A 14 5.87 -13.86 -15.17
C ASP A 14 6.03 -12.82 -14.07
N TYR A 15 5.72 -11.56 -14.40
CA TYR A 15 5.72 -10.44 -13.47
C TYR A 15 4.51 -10.46 -12.52
N LYS A 16 3.57 -11.38 -12.72
CA LYS A 16 2.40 -11.62 -11.86
C LYS A 16 1.51 -10.39 -11.66
N LEU A 17 1.59 -9.42 -12.57
CA LEU A 17 0.91 -8.10 -12.47
C LEU A 17 -0.61 -8.20 -12.33
N ASN A 18 -1.20 -9.29 -12.84
CA ASN A 18 -2.63 -9.56 -12.80
C ASN A 18 -3.05 -10.52 -11.67
N GLU A 19 -2.09 -11.13 -10.97
CA GLU A 19 -2.36 -11.99 -9.82
C GLU A 19 -2.73 -11.16 -8.59
N LYS A 20 -3.55 -11.77 -7.72
CA LYS A 20 -3.86 -11.19 -6.41
C LYS A 20 -2.57 -11.12 -5.57
N LEU A 21 -2.35 -9.98 -4.96
CA LEU A 21 -1.19 -9.72 -4.13
C LEU A 21 -1.43 -10.27 -2.71
N ALA A 22 -0.43 -10.93 -2.14
CA ALA A 22 -0.46 -11.33 -0.74
C ALA A 22 -0.31 -10.11 0.19
N SER A 23 -1.05 -10.12 1.30
CA SER A 23 -1.00 -9.09 2.35
C SER A 23 0.40 -8.84 2.88
N MET A 24 1.15 -9.90 3.17
CA MET A 24 2.55 -9.79 3.58
C MET A 24 3.41 -9.09 2.52
N SER A 25 3.22 -9.41 1.24
CA SER A 25 3.95 -8.78 0.14
C SER A 25 3.65 -7.29 0.04
N PHE A 26 2.37 -6.89 0.10
CA PHE A 26 2.00 -5.47 0.09
C PHE A 26 2.61 -4.71 1.28
N TYR A 27 2.54 -5.28 2.49
CA TYR A 27 3.16 -4.70 3.68
C TYR A 27 4.67 -4.48 3.50
N TYR A 28 5.39 -5.49 2.99
CA TYR A 28 6.83 -5.36 2.76
C TYR A 28 7.18 -4.42 1.61
N MET A 29 6.42 -4.40 0.53
CA MET A 29 6.59 -3.41 -0.54
C MET A 29 6.49 -1.99 0.04
N THR A 30 5.47 -1.74 0.87
CA THR A 30 5.23 -0.43 1.47
C THR A 30 6.35 -0.04 2.43
N SER A 31 6.69 -0.91 3.38
CA SER A 31 7.74 -0.63 4.36
C SER A 31 9.12 -0.50 3.73
N LYS A 32 9.46 -1.34 2.73
CA LYS A 32 10.73 -1.24 1.99
C LYS A 32 10.80 -0.02 1.10
N MET A 33 9.68 0.42 0.52
CA MET A 33 9.63 1.69 -0.20
C MET A 33 9.98 2.84 0.73
N ILE A 34 9.36 2.93 1.91
CA ILE A 34 9.66 3.99 2.90
C ILE A 34 11.14 3.91 3.33
N GLU A 35 11.60 2.74 3.76
CA GLU A 35 12.98 2.52 4.25
C GLU A 35 14.04 2.96 3.21
N ARG A 36 13.83 2.61 1.94
CA ARG A 36 14.84 2.78 0.88
C ARG A 36 14.71 4.08 0.10
N ALA A 37 13.50 4.54 -0.13
CA ALA A 37 13.23 5.70 -0.98
C ALA A 37 13.05 7.00 -0.18
N ILE A 38 12.67 6.92 1.10
CA ILE A 38 12.47 8.07 2.00
C ILE A 38 13.09 7.77 3.39
N PRO A 39 14.42 7.57 3.49
CA PRO A 39 15.06 7.11 4.72
C PRO A 39 14.87 8.06 5.90
N SER A 40 14.66 9.37 5.66
CA SER A 40 14.31 10.35 6.69
C SER A 40 12.99 10.04 7.41
N LYS A 41 12.13 9.20 6.84
CA LYS A 41 10.84 8.77 7.40
C LYS A 41 10.83 7.31 7.87
N ALA A 42 12.00 6.66 7.96
CA ALA A 42 12.10 5.27 8.39
C ALA A 42 11.53 5.02 9.81
N GLN A 43 11.51 6.04 10.68
CA GLN A 43 10.91 5.96 12.02
C GLN A 43 9.41 5.60 11.98
N LEU A 44 8.68 5.96 10.91
CA LEU A 44 7.28 5.58 10.72
C LEU A 44 7.07 4.07 10.75
N LEU A 45 8.09 3.29 10.36
CA LEU A 45 8.02 1.83 10.31
C LEU A 45 7.93 1.24 11.72
N SER A 46 8.81 1.67 12.62
CA SER A 46 8.77 1.23 14.02
C SER A 46 7.54 1.74 14.75
N ASP A 47 7.16 3.00 14.53
CA ASP A 47 6.02 3.63 15.23
C ASP A 47 4.68 2.95 14.90
N ASN A 48 4.57 2.39 13.69
CA ASN A 48 3.33 1.77 13.21
C ASN A 48 3.36 0.23 13.19
N TYR A 49 4.49 -0.41 13.53
CA TYR A 49 4.66 -1.86 13.44
C TYR A 49 3.57 -2.63 14.20
N GLN A 50 3.28 -2.25 15.44
CA GLN A 50 2.31 -2.95 16.28
C GLN A 50 0.89 -2.98 15.69
N TYR A 51 0.53 -1.96 14.91
CA TYR A 51 -0.79 -1.85 14.27
C TYR A 51 -0.85 -2.64 12.97
N LEU A 52 0.27 -2.72 12.25
CA LEU A 52 0.32 -3.28 10.89
C LEU A 52 0.83 -4.72 10.82
N GLN A 53 1.44 -5.26 11.89
CA GLN A 53 1.95 -6.64 11.92
C GLN A 53 0.88 -7.70 11.60
N LYS A 54 -0.41 -7.41 11.85
CA LYS A 54 -1.55 -8.27 11.48
C LYS A 54 -1.64 -8.55 9.96
N TYR A 55 -1.03 -7.71 9.13
CA TYR A 55 -0.99 -7.85 7.68
C TYR A 55 0.17 -8.72 7.18
N ILE A 56 1.07 -9.18 8.06
CA ILE A 56 2.17 -10.09 7.73
C ILE A 56 1.63 -11.53 7.67
N VAL A 57 0.74 -11.77 6.71
CA VAL A 57 0.06 -13.05 6.50
C VAL A 57 0.00 -13.40 5.01
N ASN A 58 0.07 -14.69 4.71
CA ASN A 58 0.04 -15.20 3.34
C ASN A 58 -1.41 -15.43 2.85
N LYS A 59 -2.18 -14.35 2.72
CA LYS A 59 -3.52 -14.34 2.11
C LYS A 59 -3.66 -13.15 1.15
N PRO A 60 -4.55 -13.19 0.15
CA PRO A 60 -4.84 -12.04 -0.69
C PRO A 60 -5.22 -10.81 0.15
N ILE A 61 -4.68 -9.64 -0.20
CA ILE A 61 -5.02 -8.38 0.47
C ILE A 61 -6.27 -7.75 -0.15
N SER A 62 -7.22 -7.35 0.69
CA SER A 62 -8.39 -6.59 0.25
C SER A 62 -8.02 -5.13 -0.01
N LYS A 63 -8.82 -4.41 -0.79
CA LYS A 63 -8.62 -2.98 -1.01
C LYS A 63 -8.77 -2.14 0.27
N GLU A 64 -9.61 -2.60 1.20
CA GLU A 64 -9.81 -1.93 2.50
C GLU A 64 -8.58 -2.13 3.40
N ASP A 65 -8.05 -3.35 3.46
CA ASP A 65 -6.82 -3.63 4.22
C ASP A 65 -5.61 -2.88 3.65
N ALA A 66 -5.49 -2.84 2.31
CA ALA A 66 -4.45 -2.07 1.65
C ALA A 66 -4.58 -0.58 1.97
N ALA A 67 -5.79 -0.03 1.91
CA ALA A 67 -6.06 1.35 2.28
C ALA A 67 -5.74 1.64 3.76
N GLU A 68 -6.02 0.72 4.67
CA GLU A 68 -5.65 0.86 6.09
C GLU A 68 -4.13 1.00 6.27
N ILE A 69 -3.33 0.19 5.56
CA ILE A 69 -1.87 0.29 5.57
C ILE A 69 -1.41 1.66 5.05
N LEU A 70 -1.97 2.13 3.92
CA LEU A 70 -1.61 3.42 3.33
C LEU A 70 -1.95 4.58 4.28
N LEU A 71 -3.18 4.61 4.81
CA LEU A 71 -3.66 5.64 5.73
C LEU A 71 -2.85 5.67 7.02
N THR A 72 -2.48 4.50 7.54
CA THR A 72 -1.65 4.40 8.74
C THR A 72 -0.28 5.03 8.52
N TYR A 73 0.43 4.68 7.43
CA TYR A 73 1.73 5.28 7.14
C TYR A 73 1.66 6.76 6.75
N ALA A 74 0.54 7.21 6.19
CA ALA A 74 0.30 8.61 5.87
C ALA A 74 -0.11 9.46 7.09
N GLY A 75 -0.26 8.86 8.28
CA GLY A 75 -0.58 9.58 9.52
C GLY A 75 -2.07 9.81 9.78
N PHE A 76 -2.96 9.16 9.03
CA PHE A 76 -4.42 9.29 9.18
C PHE A 76 -5.04 8.20 10.07
N ARG A 77 -4.27 7.66 11.03
CA ARG A 77 -4.69 6.53 11.86
C ARG A 77 -5.97 6.83 12.66
N ASP A 78 -6.11 8.05 13.15
CA ASP A 78 -7.25 8.46 13.97
C ASP A 78 -8.58 8.51 13.17
N GLU A 79 -8.50 8.56 11.85
CA GLU A 79 -9.67 8.58 10.95
C GLU A 79 -10.15 7.17 10.56
N ILE A 80 -9.37 6.11 10.83
CA ILE A 80 -9.66 4.74 10.38
C ILE A 80 -10.91 4.17 11.07
N SER A 81 -11.02 4.32 12.39
CA SER A 81 -12.10 3.72 13.18
C SER A 81 -13.49 4.23 12.78
N GLY A 82 -13.60 5.51 12.43
CA GLY A 82 -14.84 6.15 11.96
C GLY A 82 -15.21 5.81 10.51
N ASN A 83 -14.32 5.17 9.75
CA ASN A 83 -14.48 4.92 8.31
C ASN A 83 -14.39 3.44 7.95
N SER A 84 -14.72 2.54 8.88
CA SER A 84 -14.76 1.10 8.63
C SER A 84 -15.66 0.76 7.42
N GLY A 85 -15.12 -0.02 6.48
CA GLY A 85 -15.78 -0.37 5.22
C GLY A 85 -15.79 0.74 4.16
N LYS A 86 -15.13 1.87 4.42
CA LYS A 86 -14.96 3.00 3.49
C LYS A 86 -13.51 3.48 3.41
N LEU A 87 -12.55 2.68 3.88
CA LEU A 87 -11.14 3.06 3.94
C LEU A 87 -10.58 3.27 2.54
N PHE A 88 -11.03 2.49 1.54
CA PHE A 88 -10.61 2.71 0.16
C PHE A 88 -11.05 4.08 -0.38
N ASN A 89 -12.26 4.53 -0.03
CA ASN A 89 -12.74 5.87 -0.39
C ASN A 89 -11.96 6.95 0.36
N LEU A 90 -11.73 6.77 1.67
CA LEU A 90 -10.94 7.71 2.47
C LEU A 90 -9.51 7.84 1.92
N ALA A 91 -8.85 6.73 1.59
CA ALA A 91 -7.51 6.75 1.01
C ALA A 91 -7.48 7.48 -0.34
N HIS A 92 -8.52 7.35 -1.15
CA HIS A 92 -8.68 8.14 -2.39
C HIS A 92 -8.87 9.64 -2.10
N GLU A 93 -9.74 10.01 -1.16
CA GLU A 93 -9.95 11.40 -0.74
C GLU A 93 -8.67 12.05 -0.20
N LYS A 94 -7.82 11.29 0.50
CA LYS A 94 -6.50 11.73 1.00
C LYS A 94 -5.39 11.71 -0.06
N GLY A 95 -5.70 11.35 -1.30
CA GLY A 95 -4.73 11.31 -2.41
C GLY A 95 -3.74 10.15 -2.33
N LEU A 96 -4.01 9.12 -1.53
CA LEU A 96 -3.18 7.90 -1.40
C LEU A 96 -3.53 6.84 -2.45
N ILE A 97 -4.58 7.08 -3.24
CA ILE A 97 -5.01 6.27 -4.38
C ILE A 97 -5.34 7.23 -5.51
N SER A 98 -4.78 7.01 -6.71
CA SER A 98 -5.06 7.91 -7.83
C SER A 98 -6.50 7.77 -8.33
N ASN A 99 -7.03 8.82 -8.98
CA ASN A 99 -8.35 8.75 -9.63
C ASN A 99 -8.47 7.58 -10.62
N ALA A 100 -7.37 7.25 -11.31
CA ALA A 100 -7.33 6.14 -12.25
C ALA A 100 -7.43 4.79 -11.54
N ALA A 101 -6.62 4.57 -10.49
CA ALA A 101 -6.66 3.34 -9.70
C ALA A 101 -7.99 3.19 -8.96
N TYR A 102 -8.53 4.26 -8.39
CA TYR A 102 -9.85 4.27 -7.75
C TYR A 102 -10.93 3.75 -8.69
N ASN A 103 -11.04 4.34 -9.89
CA ASN A 103 -12.05 3.94 -10.86
C ASN A 103 -11.88 2.50 -11.36
N LYS A 104 -10.63 2.04 -11.49
CA LYS A 104 -10.30 0.66 -11.87
C LYS A 104 -10.71 -0.34 -10.78
N MET A 105 -10.50 0.01 -9.51
CA MET A 105 -10.61 -0.92 -8.38
C MET A 105 -11.89 -0.78 -7.56
N LYS A 106 -12.74 0.23 -7.81
CA LYS A 106 -13.97 0.47 -7.03
C LYS A 106 -14.88 -0.77 -6.91
N ASN A 107 -14.90 -1.62 -7.95
CA ASN A 107 -15.68 -2.87 -7.99
C ASN A 107 -14.85 -4.14 -7.79
N ILE A 108 -13.56 -3.99 -7.46
CA ILE A 108 -12.65 -5.10 -7.18
C ILE A 108 -12.52 -5.25 -5.66
N GLU A 109 -12.43 -6.47 -5.16
CA GLU A 109 -12.23 -6.74 -3.73
C GLU A 109 -10.74 -6.82 -3.38
N TYR A 110 -9.95 -7.54 -4.17
CA TYR A 110 -8.55 -7.85 -3.90
C TYR A 110 -7.59 -7.07 -4.78
N VAL A 111 -6.51 -6.58 -4.18
CA VAL A 111 -5.46 -5.82 -4.86
C VAL A 111 -4.61 -6.75 -5.72
N LYS A 112 -4.32 -6.36 -6.96
CA LYS A 112 -3.34 -7.03 -7.81
C LYS A 112 -1.97 -6.38 -7.68
N TRP A 113 -0.93 -7.08 -8.12
CA TRP A 113 0.42 -6.51 -8.18
C TRP A 113 0.47 -5.18 -8.96
N SER A 114 -0.22 -5.08 -10.09
CA SER A 114 -0.29 -3.83 -10.88
C SER A 114 -0.92 -2.66 -10.10
N ASP A 115 -1.93 -2.93 -9.29
CA ASP A 115 -2.62 -1.91 -8.49
C ASP A 115 -1.72 -1.38 -7.36
N ALA A 116 -0.93 -2.26 -6.75
CA ALA A 116 -0.02 -1.89 -5.67
C ALA A 116 1.03 -0.87 -6.12
N TYR A 117 1.48 -0.87 -7.38
CA TYR A 117 2.43 0.14 -7.87
C TYR A 117 1.87 1.56 -7.83
N ASP A 118 0.63 1.74 -8.26
CA ASP A 118 -0.03 3.06 -8.20
C ASP A 118 -0.20 3.52 -6.75
N MET A 119 -0.60 2.61 -5.87
CA MET A 119 -0.73 2.89 -4.43
C MET A 119 0.62 3.26 -3.79
N MET A 120 1.69 2.53 -4.12
CA MET A 120 3.04 2.83 -3.62
C MET A 120 3.52 4.19 -4.12
N LEU A 121 3.28 4.50 -5.40
CA LEU A 121 3.63 5.79 -5.99
C LEU A 121 2.89 6.94 -5.32
N SER A 122 1.60 6.77 -5.09
CA SER A 122 0.76 7.77 -4.44
C SER A 122 1.21 8.03 -3.00
N LEU A 123 1.47 6.97 -2.21
CA LEU A 123 1.99 7.11 -0.85
C LEU A 123 3.39 7.77 -0.83
N TYR A 124 4.29 7.36 -1.72
CA TYR A 124 5.61 7.96 -1.84
C TYR A 124 5.52 9.47 -2.09
N ASN A 125 4.71 9.88 -3.06
CA ASN A 125 4.52 11.29 -3.39
C ASN A 125 3.93 12.07 -2.21
N HIS A 126 2.93 11.48 -1.53
CA HIS A 126 2.36 12.07 -0.32
C HIS A 126 3.43 12.27 0.75
N LEU A 127 4.21 11.23 1.05
CA LEU A 127 5.26 11.28 2.06
C LEU A 127 6.42 12.19 1.68
N ASN A 128 6.69 12.46 0.40
CA ASN A 128 7.74 13.38 -0.03
C ASN A 128 7.30 14.84 -0.16
N SER A 129 5.99 15.10 -0.15
CA SER A 129 5.46 16.47 -0.25
C SER A 129 5.44 17.21 1.11
N PHE A 130 5.80 16.51 2.19
CA PHE A 130 5.88 17.00 3.57
C PHE A 130 7.24 16.64 4.19
#